data_AF-A0AAW0YLQ5-F1
#
_entry.id   AF-A0AAW0YLQ5-F1
#
_cell.length_a   1.000
_cell.length_b   1.000
_cell.length_c   1.000
_cell.angle_alpha   90.00
_cell.angle_beta   90.00
_cell.angle_gamma   90.00
#
_symmetry.space_group_name_H-M   'P 1'
#
loop_
_entity.id
_entity.type
_entity.pdbx_description
1 polymer ?
#
loop_
_entity_poly.entity_id
_entity_poly.type
_entity_poly.pdbx_seq_one_letter_code
_entity_poly.pdbx_strand_id
1 'polypeptide(L)'
;VMGKQKVRRSAAQRNQGLTTKDMLKTDRHVFSRTANLMNGFQMNGRVVDPQKQSIIVELLLMKKTQARLQQKVDSIRKLVKEAENISRVRVSTSLLKEVLNANTPEQADLSIRKLA
;
A
#
# COMPACT_ATOMS: atom_id res chain seq x y z
N VAL A 1 11.01 14.20 44.75
CA VAL A 1 10.16 13.07 45.21
C VAL A 1 9.45 12.50 44.00
N MET A 2 9.86 11.30 43.55
CA MET A 2 9.43 10.67 42.31
C MET A 2 8.16 9.84 42.57
N GLY A 3 6.99 10.38 42.23
CA GLY A 3 5.69 9.72 42.43
C GLY A 3 5.43 8.66 41.37
N LYS A 4 5.40 7.39 41.77
CA LYS A 4 5.04 6.25 40.89
C LYS A 4 3.54 6.34 40.53
N GLN A 5 3.24 6.68 39.27
CA GLN A 5 1.88 6.65 38.74
C GLN A 5 1.41 5.18 38.60
N LYS A 6 0.40 4.78 39.38
CA LYS A 6 -0.26 3.47 39.24
C LYS A 6 -1.14 3.49 37.98
N VAL A 7 -0.83 2.63 37.02
CA VAL A 7 -1.67 2.40 35.83
C VAL A 7 -3.00 1.78 36.28
N ARG A 8 -4.07 2.56 36.17
CA ARG A 8 -5.44 2.16 36.46
C ARG A 8 -5.87 1.12 35.42
N ARG A 9 -6.01 -0.15 35.84
CA ARG A 9 -6.58 -1.23 35.02
C ARG A 9 -8.10 -1.08 34.97
N SER A 10 -8.60 -0.16 34.15
CA SER A 10 -10.02 -0.10 33.81
C SER A 10 -10.36 -1.22 32.81
N ALA A 11 -11.08 -2.22 33.31
CA ALA A 11 -12.13 -2.98 32.63
C ALA A 11 -11.92 -3.35 31.14
N ALA A 12 -10.96 -4.22 30.86
CA ALA A 12 -11.06 -5.10 29.70
C ALA A 12 -11.27 -6.53 30.21
N GLN A 13 -12.46 -7.10 29.96
CA GLN A 13 -12.71 -8.52 30.15
C GLN A 13 -11.61 -9.31 29.43
N ARG A 14 -10.87 -10.14 30.17
CA ARG A 14 -9.93 -11.07 29.58
C ARG A 14 -10.72 -12.13 28.81
N ASN A 15 -10.88 -11.94 27.51
CA ASN A 15 -11.41 -12.97 26.60
C ASN A 15 -10.34 -14.07 26.46
N GLN A 16 -10.33 -15.00 27.40
CA GLN A 16 -9.50 -16.20 27.32
C GLN A 16 -10.05 -17.13 26.24
N GLY A 17 -9.22 -17.50 25.27
CA GLY A 17 -9.46 -18.64 24.37
C GLY A 17 -9.91 -18.34 22.95
N LEU A 18 -10.09 -17.07 22.55
CA LEU A 18 -10.43 -16.73 21.15
C LEU A 18 -9.15 -16.48 20.35
N THR A 19 -8.99 -17.18 19.23
CA THR A 19 -7.92 -16.83 18.27
C THR A 19 -8.22 -15.48 17.64
N THR A 20 -7.19 -14.76 17.17
CA THR A 20 -7.34 -13.45 16.51
C THR A 20 -8.35 -13.49 15.35
N LYS A 21 -8.46 -14.66 14.69
CA LYS A 21 -9.44 -14.93 13.64
C LYS A 21 -10.88 -14.95 14.15
N ASP A 22 -11.12 -15.44 15.37
CA ASP A 22 -12.46 -15.51 15.95
C ASP A 22 -12.89 -14.18 16.56
N MET A 23 -11.94 -13.38 17.07
CA MET A 23 -12.19 -11.97 17.43
C MET A 23 -12.63 -11.15 16.21
N LEU A 24 -11.99 -11.33 15.06
CA LEU A 24 -12.38 -10.65 13.83
C LEU A 24 -13.77 -11.06 13.33
N LYS A 25 -14.19 -12.31 13.59
CA LYS A 25 -15.55 -12.81 13.27
C LYS A 25 -16.64 -12.30 14.21
N THR A 26 -16.31 -12.11 15.49
CA THR A 26 -17.26 -11.59 16.49
C THR A 26 -17.43 -10.08 16.41
N ASP A 27 -16.49 -9.39 15.75
CA ASP A 27 -16.59 -7.97 15.48
C ASP A 27 -17.66 -7.69 14.41
N ARG A 28 -18.91 -7.65 14.87
CA ARG A 28 -20.11 -7.33 14.08
C ARG A 28 -19.99 -5.96 13.40
N HIS A 29 -19.06 -5.10 13.81
CA HIS A 29 -18.71 -3.85 13.12
C HIS A 29 -17.90 -4.05 11.85
N VAL A 30 -17.10 -5.11 11.76
CA VAL A 30 -16.33 -5.44 10.54
C VAL A 30 -17.27 -6.09 9.51
N PHE A 31 -18.14 -7.00 9.94
CA PHE A 31 -19.11 -7.65 9.06
C PHE A 31 -20.32 -6.79 8.71
N SER A 32 -20.76 -5.85 9.55
CA SER A 32 -21.82 -4.90 9.16
C SER A 32 -21.36 -3.89 8.10
N ARG A 33 -20.05 -3.56 8.04
CA ARG A 33 -19.49 -2.83 6.90
C ARG A 33 -19.52 -3.65 5.62
N THR A 34 -19.35 -4.97 5.71
CA THR A 34 -19.43 -5.87 4.55
C THR A 34 -20.87 -6.14 4.13
N ALA A 35 -21.81 -6.27 5.07
CA ALA A 35 -23.24 -6.45 4.77
C ALA A 35 -23.88 -5.19 4.15
N ASN A 36 -23.38 -4.00 4.51
CA ASN A 36 -23.78 -2.73 3.89
C ASN A 36 -23.20 -2.51 2.48
N LEU A 37 -22.33 -3.40 1.98
CA LEU A 37 -21.87 -3.34 0.58
C LEU A 37 -22.99 -3.67 -0.41
N MET A 38 -23.99 -4.46 -0.01
CA MET A 38 -25.10 -4.85 -0.89
C MET A 38 -26.24 -3.82 -0.96
N ASN A 39 -26.40 -2.96 0.05
CA ASN A 39 -27.57 -2.06 0.17
C ASN A 39 -27.23 -0.56 0.29
N GLY A 40 -26.06 -0.14 -0.22
CA GLY A 40 -25.66 1.28 -0.18
C GLY A 40 -24.55 1.53 0.83
N PHE A 41 -23.39 1.93 0.32
CA PHE A 41 -22.32 2.46 1.15
C PHE A 41 -22.83 3.70 1.88
N GLN A 42 -22.97 3.65 3.20
CA GLN A 42 -23.07 4.87 4.01
C GLN A 42 -21.65 5.35 4.33
N MET A 43 -21.11 6.24 3.49
CA MET A 43 -19.94 7.03 3.84
C MET A 43 -20.41 8.32 4.52
N ASN A 44 -20.01 8.51 5.78
CA ASN A 44 -20.24 9.76 6.54
C ASN A 44 -21.72 10.23 6.53
N GLY A 45 -22.67 9.30 6.66
CA GLY A 45 -24.11 9.63 6.74
C GLY A 45 -24.78 9.98 5.42
N ARG A 46 -24.12 9.82 4.27
CA ARG A 46 -24.73 9.97 2.94
C ARG A 46 -25.04 8.61 2.35
N VAL A 47 -26.25 8.45 1.78
CA VAL A 47 -26.59 7.29 0.95
C VAL A 47 -25.79 7.43 -0.33
N VAL A 48 -24.78 6.59 -0.49
CA VAL A 48 -23.98 6.57 -1.70
C VAL A 48 -24.37 5.37 -2.54
N ASP A 49 -24.71 5.67 -3.80
CA ASP A 49 -25.03 4.67 -4.81
C ASP A 49 -23.87 3.66 -4.95
N PRO A 50 -24.12 2.35 -4.70
CA PRO A 50 -23.11 1.30 -4.83
C PRO A 50 -22.42 1.27 -6.20
N GLN A 51 -23.14 1.55 -7.29
CA GLN A 51 -22.57 1.51 -8.64
C GLN A 51 -21.60 2.67 -8.89
N LYS A 52 -21.90 3.86 -8.35
CA LYS A 52 -20.98 5.00 -8.43
C LYS A 52 -19.71 4.73 -7.61
N GLN A 53 -19.84 4.08 -6.46
CA GLN A 53 -18.68 3.73 -5.64
C GLN A 53 -17.81 2.65 -6.26
N SER A 54 -18.39 1.63 -6.89
CA SER A 54 -17.60 0.60 -7.57
C SER A 54 -16.76 1.21 -8.70
N ILE A 55 -17.34 2.10 -9.51
CA ILE A 55 -16.63 2.82 -10.58
C ILE A 55 -15.53 3.71 -10.00
N ILE A 56 -15.81 4.46 -8.92
CA ILE A 56 -14.81 5.32 -8.27
C ILE A 56 -13.63 4.49 -7.76
N VAL A 57 -13.89 3.37 -7.08
CA VAL A 57 -12.83 2.51 -6.56
C VAL A 57 -12.02 1.90 -7.70
N GLU A 58 -12.67 1.45 -8.77
CA GLU A 58 -11.99 0.93 -9.95
C GLU A 58 -11.08 1.99 -10.59
N LEU A 59 -11.58 3.21 -10.79
CA LEU A 59 -10.78 4.33 -11.31
C LEU A 59 -9.62 4.70 -10.39
N LEU A 60 -9.81 4.65 -9.06
CA LEU A 60 -8.73 4.90 -8.10
C LEU A 60 -7.65 3.81 -8.17
N LEU A 61 -8.05 2.55 -8.31
CA LEU A 61 -7.12 1.43 -8.50
C LEU A 61 -6.36 1.57 -9.81
N MET A 62 -7.03 1.90 -10.91
CA MET A 62 -6.41 2.17 -12.21
C MET A 62 -5.44 3.35 -12.15
N LYS A 63 -5.80 4.44 -11.47
CA LYS A 63 -4.90 5.59 -11.29
C LYS A 63 -3.66 5.21 -10.47
N LYS A 64 -3.82 4.35 -9.46
CA LYS A 64 -2.70 3.84 -8.66
C LYS A 64 -1.79 2.92 -9.49
N THR A 65 -2.34 2.05 -10.34
CA THR A 65 -1.53 1.20 -11.22
C THR A 65 -0.81 2.04 -12.27
N GLN A 66 -1.47 3.04 -12.84
CA GLN A 66 -0.86 4.01 -13.76
C GLN A 66 0.33 4.72 -13.10
N ALA A 67 0.18 5.24 -11.89
CA ALA A 67 1.27 5.90 -11.16
C ALA A 67 2.45 4.94 -10.91
N ARG A 68 2.17 3.68 -10.57
CA ARG A 68 3.23 2.66 -10.37
C ARG A 68 3.96 2.33 -11.67
N LEU A 69 3.24 2.22 -12.79
CA LEU A 69 3.85 1.98 -14.10
C LEU A 69 4.67 3.19 -14.55
N GLN A 70 4.18 4.41 -14.33
CA GLN A 70 4.92 5.63 -14.62
C GLN A 70 6.23 5.69 -13.84
N GLN A 71 6.20 5.37 -12.54
CA GLN A 71 7.40 5.30 -11.71
C GLN A 71 8.45 4.32 -12.28
N LYS A 72 8.04 3.16 -12.79
CA LYS A 72 8.95 2.20 -13.44
C LYS A 72 9.59 2.77 -14.70
N VAL A 73 8.81 3.46 -15.54
CA VAL A 73 9.31 4.11 -16.76
C VAL A 73 10.32 5.20 -16.40
N ASP A 74 10.02 6.01 -15.38
CA ASP A 74 10.90 7.09 -14.93
C ASP A 74 12.24 6.53 -14.38
N SER A 75 12.20 5.42 -13.64
CA SER A 75 13.42 4.72 -13.18
C SER A 75 14.28 4.20 -14.33
N ILE A 76 13.67 3.65 -15.40
CA ILE A 76 14.40 3.21 -16.60
C ILE A 76 15.00 4.40 -17.34
N ARG A 77 14.24 5.50 -17.48
CA ARG A 77 14.76 6.73 -18.09
C ARG A 77 15.98 7.26 -17.33
N LYS A 78 15.95 7.21 -16.00
CA LYS A 78 17.10 7.57 -15.16
C LYS A 78 18.30 6.65 -15.38
N LEU A 79 18.08 5.33 -15.46
CA LEU A 79 19.11 4.35 -15.79
C LEU A 79 19.78 4.64 -17.13
N VAL A 80 19.00 4.94 -18.18
CA VAL A 80 19.53 5.28 -19.50
C VAL A 80 20.36 6.56 -19.44
N LYS A 81 19.86 7.60 -18.75
CA LYS A 81 20.60 8.86 -18.60
C LYS A 81 21.95 8.67 -17.91
N GLU A 82 22.01 7.88 -16.85
CA GLU A 82 23.29 7.59 -16.17
C GLU A 82 24.21 6.72 -17.03
N ALA A 83 23.68 5.78 -17.80
CA ALA A 83 24.47 5.00 -18.75
C ALA A 83 25.06 5.88 -19.86
N GLU A 84 24.30 6.85 -20.37
CA GLU A 84 24.76 7.86 -21.33
C GLU A 84 25.84 8.77 -20.74
N ASN A 85 25.68 9.22 -19.49
CA ASN A 85 26.69 10.03 -18.79
C ASN A 85 28.05 9.31 -18.70
N ILE A 86 28.05 7.98 -18.55
CA ILE A 86 29.26 7.15 -18.48
C ILE A 86 29.68 6.66 -19.89
N SER A 87 29.03 7.15 -20.96
CA SER A 87 29.27 6.74 -22.37
C SER A 87 29.17 5.23 -22.61
N ARG A 88 28.31 4.55 -21.84
CA ARG A 88 28.14 3.10 -21.90
C ARG A 88 27.07 2.74 -22.93
N VAL A 89 27.49 2.18 -24.06
CA VAL A 89 26.60 1.80 -25.16
C VAL A 89 25.68 0.62 -24.82
N ARG A 90 26.06 -0.21 -23.84
CA ARG A 90 25.32 -1.43 -23.46
C ARG A 90 25.12 -1.51 -21.95
N VAL A 91 23.89 -1.84 -21.55
CA VAL A 91 23.50 -2.11 -20.16
C VAL A 91 23.17 -3.59 -20.01
N SER A 92 23.62 -4.22 -18.92
CA SER A 92 23.29 -5.62 -18.64
C SER A 92 21.79 -5.81 -18.47
N THR A 93 21.24 -6.89 -19.03
CA THR A 93 19.84 -7.26 -18.87
C THR A 93 19.49 -7.64 -17.42
N SER A 94 20.46 -8.10 -16.63
CA SER A 94 20.27 -8.34 -15.18
C SER A 94 19.99 -7.03 -14.44
N LEU A 95 20.75 -5.98 -14.73
CA LEU A 95 20.62 -4.67 -14.11
C LEU A 95 19.29 -4.00 -14.49
N LEU A 96 18.89 -4.13 -15.75
CA LEU A 96 17.59 -3.64 -16.21
C LEU A 96 16.43 -4.32 -15.48
N LYS A 97 16.52 -5.64 -15.25
CA LYS A 97 15.53 -6.39 -14.47
C LYS A 97 15.47 -5.93 -13.01
N GLU A 98 16.61 -5.66 -12.39
CA GLU A 98 16.67 -5.12 -11.02
C GLU A 98 15.97 -3.76 -10.92
N VAL A 99 16.24 -2.85 -11.87
CA VAL A 99 15.59 -1.53 -11.91
C VAL A 99 14.09 -1.65 -12.19
N LEU A 100 13.66 -2.54 -13.07
CA LEU A 100 12.24 -2.75 -13.40
C LEU A 100 11.42 -3.39 -12.27
N ASN A 101 12.09 -4.16 -11.40
CA ASN A 101 11.49 -4.83 -10.24
C ASN A 101 11.58 -4.01 -8.95
N ALA A 102 12.30 -2.88 -8.95
CA ALA A 102 12.34 -1.96 -7.83
C ALA A 102 10.93 -1.43 -7.52
N ASN A 103 10.56 -1.47 -6.23
CA ASN A 103 9.24 -1.00 -5.78
C ASN A 103 9.30 0.48 -5.33
N THR A 104 10.46 0.96 -4.91
CA THR A 104 10.68 2.34 -4.50
C THR A 104 11.71 3.02 -5.41
N PRO A 105 11.66 4.35 -5.58
CA PRO A 105 12.66 5.06 -6.38
C PRO A 105 14.07 4.93 -5.77
N GLU A 106 14.20 4.83 -4.44
CA GLU A 106 15.55 4.66 -3.84
C GLU A 106 16.17 3.30 -4.17
N GLN A 107 15.36 2.23 -4.26
CA GLN A 107 15.84 0.91 -4.68
C GLN A 107 16.32 0.91 -6.13
N ALA A 108 15.63 1.65 -7.01
CA ALA A 108 16.08 1.83 -8.38
C ALA A 108 17.42 2.57 -8.41
N ASP A 109 17.58 3.62 -7.59
CA ASP A 109 18.84 4.38 -7.50
C ASP A 109 20.01 3.54 -6.98
N LEU A 110 19.79 2.69 -5.98
CA LEU A 110 20.81 1.75 -5.50
C LEU A 110 21.25 0.77 -6.61
N SER A 111 20.31 0.34 -7.44
CA SER A 111 20.60 -0.55 -8.57
C SER A 111 21.38 0.21 -9.65
N ILE A 112 20.95 1.44 -10.00
CA ILE A 112 21.62 2.30 -10.98
C ILE A 112 23.07 2.63 -10.55
N ARG A 113 23.34 2.78 -9.25
CA ARG A 113 24.72 2.99 -8.75
C ARG A 113 25.67 1.85 -9.06
N LYS A 114 25.20 0.62 -9.26
CA LYS A 114 26.03 -0.51 -9.70
C LYS A 114 26.53 -0.36 -11.15
N LEU A 115 26.05 0.66 -11.87
CA LEU A 115 26.46 0.96 -13.24
C LEU A 115 27.77 1.77 -13.28
N ALA A 116 28.07 2.53 -12.21
CA ALA A 116 29.38 3.14 -11.96
C ALA A 116 30.38 2.09 -11.46
#